data_AF-A0A7R9LSV1-F1
#
_entry.id   AF-A0A7R9LSV1-F1
#
_cell.length_a   1.000
_cell.length_b   1.000
_cell.length_c   1.000
_cell.angle_alpha   90.00
_cell.angle_beta   90.00
_cell.angle_gamma   90.00
#
_symmetry.space_group_name_H-M   'P 1'
#
loop_
_entity.id
_entity.type
_entity.pdbx_description
1 polymer ?
#
loop_
_entity_poly.entity_id
_entity_poly.type
_entity_poly.pdbx_seq_one_letter_code
_entity_poly.pdbx_strand_id
1 'polypeptide(L)'
;YRYRYADPSQPYNGTDFAQQIRVEFIRLKSYEDDKSTSNLKVIGIESLESLRGKNVLIVEDIIDTGNTMVKLRELLKEYDLKSIRVTSLFVKRTPLSNGYTPDYVGFNIPNKFIVGCNMDYNEYFRELNHVCVMSKLGKEEYSMKSSE
;
A
#
# COMPACT_ATOMS: atom_id res chain seq x y z
N TYR A 1 9.39 -0.85 20.43
CA TYR A 1 9.19 -2.00 19.54
C TYR A 1 10.53 -2.44 19.00
N ARG A 2 11.03 -3.62 19.43
CA ARG A 2 12.39 -4.09 19.18
C ARG A 2 12.40 -4.93 17.91
N TYR A 3 12.89 -4.39 16.81
CA TYR A 3 13.24 -5.20 15.65
C TYR A 3 14.51 -5.98 15.98
N ARG A 4 14.46 -7.31 15.94
CA ARG A 4 15.68 -8.13 15.96
C ARG A 4 16.18 -8.22 14.52
N TYR A 5 17.19 -7.43 14.19
CA TYR A 5 18.11 -7.84 13.13
C TYR A 5 18.90 -9.02 13.68
N ALA A 6 19.03 -10.10 12.91
CA ALA A 6 19.97 -11.16 13.24
C ALA A 6 21.38 -10.57 13.19
N ASP A 7 22.12 -10.66 14.31
CA ASP A 7 23.51 -10.23 14.40
C ASP A 7 24.38 -11.18 13.56
N PRO A 8 25.03 -10.72 12.47
CA PRO A 8 25.81 -11.58 11.59
C PRO A 8 27.12 -12.10 12.22
N SER A 9 27.49 -11.63 13.42
CA SER A 9 28.68 -12.08 14.15
C SER A 9 28.43 -13.25 15.11
N GLN A 10 27.17 -13.65 15.32
CA GLN A 10 26.81 -14.74 16.22
C GLN A 10 26.61 -16.06 15.45
N PRO A 11 27.18 -17.20 15.89
CA PRO A 11 27.01 -18.48 15.22
C PRO A 11 25.55 -18.95 15.28
N TYR A 12 25.03 -19.38 14.13
CA TYR A 12 23.66 -19.85 13.98
C TYR A 12 23.45 -21.19 14.68
N ASN A 13 22.83 -21.17 15.86
CA ASN A 13 22.32 -22.38 16.52
C ASN A 13 21.00 -22.76 15.83
N GLY A 14 21.00 -23.87 15.07
CA GLY A 14 19.99 -24.31 14.10
C GLY A 14 18.55 -24.58 14.61
N THR A 15 18.08 -23.86 15.62
CA THR A 15 16.71 -23.89 16.15
C THR A 15 15.96 -22.56 15.99
N ASP A 16 16.61 -21.50 15.50
CA ASP A 16 15.98 -20.19 15.29
C ASP A 16 15.70 -19.97 13.79
N PHE A 17 14.50 -20.32 13.32
CA PHE A 17 14.03 -19.94 11.98
C PHE A 17 13.69 -18.45 11.96
N ALA A 18 14.64 -17.58 12.28
CA ALA A 18 14.52 -16.17 12.03
C ALA A 18 14.54 -15.96 10.51
N GLN A 19 13.38 -16.13 9.86
CA GLN A 19 13.24 -15.76 8.46
C GLN A 19 13.59 -14.28 8.34
N GLN A 20 14.63 -14.00 7.58
CA GLN A 20 15.09 -12.64 7.33
C GLN A 20 14.00 -11.89 6.56
N ILE A 21 13.28 -11.00 7.24
CA ILE A 21 12.31 -10.10 6.62
C ILE A 21 13.05 -8.83 6.20
N ARG A 22 13.00 -8.52 4.90
CA ARG A 22 13.43 -7.23 4.35
C ARG A 22 12.19 -6.39 4.11
N VAL A 23 12.19 -5.16 4.60
CA VAL A 23 11.10 -4.19 4.41
C VAL A 23 11.57 -3.13 3.42
N GLU A 24 10.76 -2.90 2.40
CA GLU A 24 10.95 -1.86 1.38
C GLU A 24 9.71 -0.97 1.36
N PHE A 25 9.91 0.33 1.15
CA PHE A 25 8.81 1.30 1.05
C PHE A 25 8.72 1.79 -0.39
N ILE A 26 7.52 1.67 -0.96
CA ILE A 26 7.24 2.19 -2.30
C ILE A 26 6.13 3.21 -2.25
N ARG A 27 6.28 4.27 -3.04
CA ARG A 27 5.20 5.20 -3.37
C ARG A 27 4.83 4.99 -4.82
N LEU A 28 3.54 4.77 -5.06
CA LEU A 28 2.97 4.65 -6.39
C LEU A 28 2.41 6.01 -6.83
N LYS A 29 2.73 6.42 -8.05
CA LYS A 29 2.12 7.58 -8.71
C LYS A 29 1.57 7.16 -10.07
N SER A 30 0.36 7.60 -10.39
CA SER A 30 -0.32 7.29 -11.66
C SER A 30 -0.44 8.49 -12.61
N TYR A 31 0.45 9.49 -12.49
CA TYR A 31 0.42 10.73 -13.25
C TYR A 31 1.83 11.18 -13.66
N GLU A 32 1.94 11.78 -14.85
CA GLU A 32 2.98 12.76 -15.19
C GLU A 32 2.25 14.10 -15.38
N ASP A 33 2.66 15.13 -14.64
CA ASP A 33 1.99 16.43 -14.56
C ASP A 33 0.48 16.31 -14.26
N ASP A 34 -0.37 17.03 -15.00
CA ASP A 34 -1.83 17.09 -14.84
C ASP A 34 -2.57 15.99 -15.63
N LYS A 35 -1.84 15.08 -16.28
CA LYS A 35 -2.42 14.06 -17.16
C LYS A 35 -2.27 12.66 -16.56
N SER A 36 -3.40 11.98 -16.43
CA SER A 36 -3.41 10.55 -16.09
C SER A 36 -2.67 9.79 -17.19
N THR A 37 -1.55 9.15 -16.86
CA THR A 37 -0.83 8.27 -17.78
C THR A 37 -1.15 6.81 -17.47
N SER A 38 -0.98 5.94 -18.46
CA SER A 38 -1.07 4.49 -18.27
C SER A 38 0.05 3.93 -17.39
N ASN A 39 1.14 4.70 -17.21
CA ASN A 39 2.38 4.23 -16.63
C ASN A 39 2.40 4.44 -15.12
N LEU A 40 2.51 3.34 -14.36
CA LEU A 40 2.67 3.38 -12.91
C LEU A 40 4.13 3.69 -12.58
N LYS A 41 4.38 4.82 -11.91
CA LYS A 41 5.73 5.14 -11.41
C LYS A 41 5.89 4.64 -9.99
N VAL A 42 6.93 3.84 -9.76
CA VAL A 42 7.34 3.36 -8.43
C VAL A 42 8.50 4.21 -7.94
N ILE A 43 8.40 4.73 -6.72
CA ILE A 43 9.40 5.61 -6.08
C ILE A 43 9.75 5.01 -4.72
N GLY A 44 11.01 5.11 -4.29
CA GLY A 44 11.44 4.77 -2.92
C GLY A 44 12.15 3.43 -2.80
N ILE A 45 12.07 2.56 -3.81
CA ILE A 45 12.89 1.36 -3.91
C ILE A 45 14.11 1.62 -4.82
N GLU A 46 15.27 1.11 -4.43
CA GLU A 46 16.52 1.24 -5.19
C GLU A 46 16.41 0.59 -6.56
N SER A 47 15.90 -0.65 -6.60
CA SER A 47 15.62 -1.36 -7.84
C SER A 47 14.58 -2.46 -7.62
N LEU A 48 13.60 -2.54 -8.51
CA LEU A 48 12.64 -3.65 -8.52
C LEU A 48 13.31 -5.00 -8.85
N GLU A 49 14.47 -5.01 -9.51
CA GLU A 49 15.27 -6.23 -9.73
C GLU A 49 15.71 -6.89 -8.43
N SER A 50 15.84 -6.12 -7.33
CA SER A 50 16.19 -6.67 -6.02
C SER A 50 15.13 -7.64 -5.46
N LEU A 51 13.92 -7.64 -6.03
CA LEU A 51 12.82 -8.53 -5.66
C LEU A 51 12.86 -9.88 -6.38
N ARG A 52 13.69 -10.04 -7.42
CA ARG A 52 13.74 -11.25 -8.25
C ARG A 52 13.97 -12.52 -7.43
N GLY A 53 13.15 -13.55 -7.69
CA GLY A 53 13.20 -14.82 -6.98
C GLY A 53 12.81 -14.76 -5.49
N LYS A 54 12.27 -13.63 -4.99
CA LYS A 54 11.82 -13.48 -3.60
C LYS A 54 10.34 -13.77 -3.42
N ASN A 55 9.95 -14.12 -2.20
CA ASN A 55 8.55 -14.08 -1.78
C ASN A 55 8.23 -12.65 -1.34
N VAL A 56 7.27 -12.01 -1.99
CA VAL A 56 6.91 -10.61 -1.74
C VAL A 56 5.50 -10.55 -1.15
N LEU A 57 5.36 -9.85 -0.02
CA LEU A 57 4.06 -9.47 0.56
C LEU A 57 3.90 -7.95 0.40
N ILE A 58 2.93 -7.54 -0.39
CA ILE A 58 2.53 -6.13 -0.50
C ILE A 58 1.55 -5.83 0.63
N VAL A 59 1.80 -4.73 1.35
CA VAL A 59 0.96 -4.24 2.44
C VAL A 59 0.34 -2.91 2.03
N GLU A 60 -0.96 -2.89 1.80
CA GLU A 60 -1.73 -1.69 1.42
C GLU A 60 -2.70 -1.31 2.54
N ASP A 61 -2.96 -0.02 2.73
CA ASP A 61 -3.97 0.44 3.67
C ASP A 61 -5.40 0.14 3.18
N ILE A 62 -5.71 0.43 1.91
CA ILE A 62 -7.06 0.30 1.36
C ILE A 62 -7.11 -0.10 -0.11
N ILE A 63 -7.94 -1.10 -0.42
CA ILE A 63 -8.40 -1.40 -1.77
C ILE A 63 -9.75 -0.71 -2.01
N ASP A 64 -9.75 0.31 -2.88
CA ASP A 64 -10.97 0.98 -3.37
C ASP A 64 -11.46 0.34 -4.68
N THR A 65 -11.03 0.87 -5.83
CA THR A 65 -11.38 0.32 -7.15
C THR A 65 -10.56 -0.91 -7.51
N GLY A 66 -9.39 -1.10 -6.88
CA GLY A 66 -8.43 -2.16 -7.19
C GLY A 66 -7.42 -1.79 -8.29
N ASN A 67 -7.54 -0.64 -8.94
CA ASN A 67 -6.70 -0.28 -10.10
C ASN A 67 -5.22 -0.17 -9.76
N THR A 68 -4.88 0.41 -8.59
CA THR A 68 -3.48 0.53 -8.12
C THR A 68 -2.82 -0.84 -8.03
N MET A 69 -3.49 -1.82 -7.38
CA MET A 69 -2.94 -3.15 -7.21
C MET A 69 -2.88 -3.94 -8.51
N VAL A 70 -3.86 -3.80 -9.41
CA VAL A 70 -3.79 -4.41 -10.74
C VAL A 70 -2.56 -3.92 -11.51
N LYS A 71 -2.34 -2.60 -11.55
CA LYS A 71 -1.16 -2.01 -12.21
C LYS A 71 0.15 -2.45 -11.56
N LEU A 72 0.23 -2.43 -10.23
CA LEU A 72 1.43 -2.85 -9.51
C LEU A 72 1.75 -4.32 -9.77
N ARG A 73 0.74 -5.20 -9.73
CA ARG A 73 0.95 -6.62 -10.01
C ARG A 73 1.37 -6.86 -11.45
N GLU A 74 0.82 -6.12 -12.41
CA GLU A 74 1.24 -6.23 -13.82
C GLU A 74 2.71 -5.87 -13.97
N LEU A 75 3.13 -4.73 -13.41
CA LEU A 75 4.53 -4.31 -13.39
C LEU A 75 5.44 -5.36 -12.74
N LEU A 76 5.00 -5.96 -11.63
CA LEU A 76 5.82 -6.93 -10.89
C LEU A 76 5.98 -8.29 -11.59
N LYS A 77 5.20 -8.59 -12.64
CA LYS A 77 5.38 -9.82 -13.43
C LYS A 77 6.73 -9.88 -14.15
N GLU A 78 7.30 -8.72 -14.48
CA GLU A 78 8.58 -8.61 -15.21
C GLU A 78 9.79 -9.07 -14.38
N TYR A 79 9.63 -9.20 -13.05
CA TYR A 79 10.73 -9.44 -12.12
C TYR A 79 10.83 -10.88 -11.63
N ASP A 80 10.05 -11.82 -12.17
CA ASP A 80 10.13 -13.26 -11.85
C ASP A 80 10.21 -13.55 -10.33
N LEU A 81 9.21 -13.06 -9.60
CA LEU A 81 9.10 -13.24 -8.17
C LEU A 81 8.75 -14.70 -7.85
N LYS A 82 9.30 -15.26 -6.76
CA LYS A 82 8.96 -16.62 -6.32
C LYS A 82 7.49 -16.74 -5.91
N SER A 83 6.97 -15.72 -5.23
CA SER A 83 5.54 -15.59 -4.95
C SER A 83 5.20 -14.13 -4.68
N ILE A 84 3.98 -13.72 -5.04
CA ILE A 84 3.43 -12.42 -4.69
C ILE A 84 2.12 -12.64 -3.93
N ARG A 85 2.00 -12.01 -2.75
CA ARG A 85 0.78 -11.95 -1.95
C ARG A 85 0.48 -10.50 -1.60
N VAL A 86 -0.79 -10.19 -1.41
CA VAL A 86 -1.24 -8.85 -1.02
C VAL A 86 -2.09 -8.95 0.23
N THR A 87 -1.80 -8.09 1.20
CA THR A 87 -2.66 -7.84 2.35
C THR A 87 -3.17 -6.42 2.30
N SER A 88 -4.43 -6.22 2.67
CA SER A 88 -4.96 -4.88 2.87
C SER A 88 -5.79 -4.77 4.13
N LEU A 89 -5.65 -3.65 4.84
CA LEU A 89 -6.44 -3.39 6.03
C LEU A 89 -7.92 -3.20 5.69
N PHE A 90 -8.24 -2.49 4.60
CA PHE A 90 -9.61 -2.21 4.18
C PHE A 90 -9.88 -2.61 2.72
N VAL A 91 -11.04 -3.20 2.46
CA VAL A 91 -11.57 -3.38 1.11
C VAL A 91 -12.95 -2.73 1.02
N LYS A 92 -13.13 -1.78 0.10
CA LYS A 92 -14.43 -1.12 -0.10
C LYS A 92 -15.37 -1.99 -0.93
N ARG A 93 -16.60 -2.14 -0.43
CA ARG A 93 -17.74 -2.62 -1.23
C ARG A 93 -18.25 -1.48 -2.10
N THR A 94 -17.61 -1.30 -3.26
CA THR A 94 -17.92 -0.24 -4.22
C THR A 94 -18.35 -0.83 -5.57
N PRO A 95 -19.35 -0.27 -6.26
CA PRO A 95 -19.70 -0.69 -7.62
C PRO A 95 -18.60 -0.36 -8.65
N LEU A 96 -17.63 0.48 -8.29
CA LEU A 96 -16.47 0.81 -9.12
C LEU A 96 -15.33 -0.22 -9.01
N SER A 97 -15.52 -1.28 -8.23
CA SER A 97 -14.51 -2.32 -8.06
C SER A 97 -14.30 -3.06 -9.38
N ASN A 98 -13.03 -3.28 -9.74
CA ASN A 98 -12.65 -4.12 -10.87
C ASN A 98 -12.61 -5.62 -10.51
N GLY A 99 -13.09 -6.00 -9.32
CA GLY A 99 -13.10 -7.38 -8.82
C GLY A 99 -11.80 -7.82 -8.15
N TYR A 100 -10.77 -6.96 -8.08
CA TYR A 100 -9.53 -7.29 -7.39
C TYR A 100 -9.77 -7.56 -5.90
N THR A 101 -9.26 -8.72 -5.44
CA THR A 101 -9.35 -9.15 -4.05
C THR A 101 -7.95 -9.50 -3.54
N PRO A 102 -7.47 -8.91 -2.44
CA PRO A 102 -6.18 -9.26 -1.84
C PRO A 102 -6.26 -10.63 -1.14
N ASP A 103 -5.11 -11.27 -0.94
CA ASP A 103 -5.02 -12.59 -0.29
C ASP A 103 -5.43 -12.55 1.18
N TYR A 104 -5.17 -11.42 1.85
CA TYR A 104 -5.50 -11.21 3.25
C TYR A 104 -6.25 -9.88 3.42
N VAL A 105 -7.40 -9.92 4.09
CA VAL A 105 -8.28 -8.76 4.29
C VAL A 105 -8.48 -8.54 5.79
N GLY A 106 -8.23 -7.32 6.26
CA GLY A 106 -8.60 -6.91 7.62
C GLY A 106 -10.11 -6.69 7.74
N PHE A 107 -10.65 -5.73 7.00
CA PHE A 107 -12.05 -5.32 7.07
C PHE A 107 -12.66 -5.07 5.70
N ASN A 108 -13.87 -5.58 5.49
CA ASN A 108 -14.70 -5.19 4.36
C ASN A 108 -15.62 -4.04 4.79
N ILE A 109 -15.51 -2.88 4.15
CA ILE A 109 -16.21 -1.65 4.55
C ILE A 109 -17.19 -1.15 3.48
N PRO A 110 -18.22 -0.36 3.85
CA PRO A 110 -19.08 0.32 2.88
C PRO A 110 -18.30 1.28 1.98
N ASN A 111 -18.87 1.64 0.82
CA ASN A 111 -18.32 2.69 -0.04
C ASN A 111 -18.52 4.09 0.60
N LYS A 112 -17.66 4.43 1.57
CA LYS A 112 -17.55 5.74 2.20
C LYS A 112 -16.09 6.19 2.13
N PHE A 113 -15.88 7.50 2.09
CA PHE A 113 -14.55 8.07 2.18
C PHE A 113 -14.14 8.08 3.66
N ILE A 114 -12.99 7.48 3.98
CA ILE A 114 -12.50 7.33 5.34
C ILE A 114 -11.17 8.05 5.52
N VAL A 115 -10.90 8.50 6.74
CA VAL A 115 -9.66 9.16 7.15
C VAL A 115 -9.23 8.66 8.53
N GLY A 116 -8.02 9.01 8.97
CA GLY A 116 -7.44 8.54 10.22
C GLY A 116 -6.59 7.28 10.06
N CYS A 117 -5.81 6.96 11.10
CA CYS A 117 -4.85 5.86 11.08
C CYS A 117 -3.91 5.93 9.86
N ASN A 118 -3.32 7.11 9.63
CA ASN A 118 -2.50 7.47 8.47
C ASN A 118 -3.23 7.61 7.13
N MET A 119 -4.52 7.30 7.02
CA MET A 119 -5.30 7.66 5.83
C MET A 119 -5.70 9.13 5.90
N ASP A 120 -5.66 9.81 4.78
CA ASP A 120 -5.78 11.26 4.74
C ASP A 120 -6.85 11.78 3.78
N TYR A 121 -7.13 13.06 3.93
CA TYR A 121 -7.74 13.87 2.89
C TYR A 121 -6.88 15.12 2.69
N ASN A 122 -6.19 15.21 1.55
CA ASN A 122 -5.26 16.29 1.24
C ASN A 122 -4.21 16.49 2.35
N GLU A 123 -3.61 15.39 2.83
CA GLU A 123 -2.62 15.34 3.91
C GLU A 123 -3.14 15.64 5.32
N TYR A 124 -4.42 15.97 5.49
CA TYR A 124 -5.04 16.13 6.80
C TYR A 124 -5.50 14.80 7.39
N PHE A 125 -5.64 14.77 8.72
CA PHE A 125 -6.27 13.69 9.52
C PHE A 125 -5.46 12.41 9.69
N ARG A 126 -4.22 12.33 9.22
CA ARG A 126 -3.36 11.13 9.38
C ARG A 126 -3.17 10.73 10.84
N GLU A 127 -3.10 11.72 11.72
CA GLU A 127 -2.85 11.62 13.15
C GLU A 127 -4.06 11.16 13.98
N LEU A 128 -5.26 11.09 13.38
CA LEU A 128 -6.43 10.57 14.10
C LEU A 128 -6.22 9.09 14.42
N ASN A 129 -6.36 8.73 15.69
CA ASN A 129 -6.20 7.35 16.16
C ASN A 129 -7.37 6.42 15.77
N HIS A 130 -8.44 6.97 15.20
CA HIS A 130 -9.62 6.24 14.77
C HIS A 130 -9.82 6.39 13.28
N VAL A 131 -10.30 5.32 12.65
CA VAL A 131 -10.83 5.38 11.30
C VAL A 131 -12.22 5.99 11.33
N CYS A 132 -12.38 7.13 10.66
CA CYS A 132 -13.59 7.93 10.66
C CYS A 132 -14.13 8.10 9.23
N VAL A 133 -15.45 8.23 9.09
CA VAL A 133 -16.06 8.63 7.81
C VAL A 133 -15.97 10.14 7.66
N MET A 134 -15.45 10.60 6.51
CA MET A 134 -15.35 12.02 6.21
C MET A 134 -16.73 12.66 6.04
N SER A 135 -16.98 13.74 6.77
CA SER A 135 -18.22 14.53 6.68
C SER A 135 -18.23 15.41 5.43
N LYS A 136 -19.42 15.88 5.01
CA LYS A 136 -19.55 16.81 3.89
C LYS A 136 -18.80 18.12 4.15
N LEU A 137 -19.01 18.70 5.34
CA LEU A 137 -18.33 19.93 5.76
C LEU A 137 -16.80 19.77 5.77
N GLY A 138 -16.30 18.62 6.25
CA GLY A 138 -14.87 18.33 6.23
C GLY A 138 -14.30 18.24 4.81
N LYS A 139 -15.05 17.67 3.85
CA LYS A 139 -14.60 17.68 2.44
C LYS A 139 -14.50 19.10 1.89
N GLU A 140 -15.46 19.96 2.21
CA GLU A 140 -15.48 21.35 1.72
C GLU A 140 -14.32 22.14 2.33
N GLU A 141 -14.18 22.10 3.65
CA GLU A 141 -13.19 22.87 4.42
C GLU A 141 -11.74 22.54 4.04
N TYR A 142 -11.44 21.24 3.88
CA TYR A 142 -10.09 20.75 3.63
C TYR A 142 -9.83 20.42 2.15
N SER A 143 -10.72 20.86 1.25
CA SER A 143 -10.48 20.76 -0.19
C SER A 143 -9.29 21.63 -0.60
N MET A 144 -8.54 21.22 -1.62
CA MET A 144 -7.51 22.10 -2.19
C MET A 144 -8.21 23.32 -2.77
N LYS A 145 -7.98 24.49 -2.17
CA LYS A 145 -8.38 25.76 -2.78
C LYS A 145 -7.51 25.97 -4.01
N SER A 146 -8.13 26.23 -5.16
CA SER A 146 -7.40 26.63 -6.36
C SER A 146 -6.49 27.80 -5.99
N SER A 147 -5.20 27.68 -6.25
CA SER A 147 -4.28 28.81 -6.23
C SER A 147 -4.81 29.86 -7.21
N GLU A 148 -5.11 31.06 -6.73
CA GLU A 148 -5.30 32.24 -7.59
C GLU A 148 -4.00 32.60 -8.33
#